data_AF-A0A9D8Y9W5-F1
#
_entry.id   AF-A0A9D8Y9W5-F1
#
_cell.length_a   1.000
_cell.length_b   1.000
_cell.length_c   1.000
_cell.angle_alpha   90.00
_cell.angle_beta   90.00
_cell.angle_gamma   90.00
#
_symmetry.space_group_name_H-M   'P 1'
#
loop_
_entity.id
_entity.type
_entity.pdbx_description
1 polymer ?
#
loop_
_entity_poly.entity_id
_entity_poly.type
_entity_poly.pdbx_seq_one_letter_code
_entity_poly.pdbx_strand_id
1 'polypeptide(L)'
;MNSANALTQHNLSQAPSLNLFVAPLLKRIKKESAEEYVEMQQTFGLMGWGELPDDLKIEIYDDVRYMVQELKGLYSSCDPNVERRRNTVHFWVSSFQDGICSLDAAIKGVKVKAL
;
A
#
# COMPACT_ATOMS: atom_id res chain seq x y z
N MET A 1 35.24 -12.16 53.50
CA MET A 1 35.60 -11.24 52.39
C MET A 1 35.91 -12.09 51.16
N ASN A 2 35.22 -11.76 50.06
CA ASN A 2 35.48 -12.07 48.63
C ASN A 2 35.29 -13.54 48.22
N SER A 3 34.10 -13.96 47.77
CA SER A 3 33.51 -13.78 46.42
C SER A 3 34.43 -14.18 45.27
N ALA A 4 34.12 -15.32 44.65
CA ALA A 4 34.41 -15.60 43.25
C ALA A 4 33.18 -16.25 42.62
N ASN A 5 32.30 -15.39 42.10
CA ASN A 5 31.24 -15.75 41.17
C ASN A 5 31.87 -16.16 39.84
N ALA A 6 31.56 -17.36 39.36
CA ALA A 6 31.69 -17.71 37.95
C ALA A 6 30.69 -18.83 37.62
N LEU A 7 29.40 -18.49 37.63
CA LEU A 7 28.39 -19.33 36.98
C LEU A 7 28.36 -18.99 35.49
N THR A 8 28.70 -20.02 34.74
CA THR A 8 28.94 -20.12 33.32
C THR A 8 27.72 -19.70 32.49
N GLN A 9 28.04 -19.05 31.38
CA GLN A 9 27.19 -18.55 30.30
C GLN A 9 25.93 -19.39 30.02
N HIS A 10 24.75 -18.75 30.08
CA HIS A 10 23.54 -19.27 29.46
C HIS A 10 23.76 -19.34 27.93
N ASN A 11 23.92 -20.56 27.42
CA ASN A 11 23.89 -20.84 25.99
C ASN A 11 22.51 -20.47 25.42
N LEU A 12 22.42 -19.36 24.70
CA LEU A 12 21.32 -19.05 23.78
C LEU A 12 21.46 -19.93 22.52
N SER A 13 21.29 -21.23 22.66
CA SER A 13 21.14 -22.15 21.51
C SER A 13 19.65 -22.36 21.22
N GLN A 14 18.97 -21.31 20.75
CA GLN A 14 17.62 -21.38 20.17
C GLN A 14 17.57 -20.58 18.86
N ALA A 15 18.44 -20.92 17.90
CA ALA A 15 18.47 -20.28 16.58
C ALA A 15 17.93 -21.12 15.39
N PRO A 16 17.88 -22.47 15.39
CA PRO A 16 17.51 -23.20 14.17
C PRO A 16 15.99 -23.26 13.92
N SER A 17 15.16 -23.24 14.96
CA SER A 17 13.69 -23.39 14.82
C SER A 17 13.02 -22.11 14.27
N LEU A 18 13.44 -20.93 14.72
CA LEU A 18 12.91 -19.65 14.24
C LEU A 18 13.12 -19.47 12.73
N ASN A 19 14.28 -19.82 12.21
CA ASN A 19 14.58 -19.74 10.77
C ASN A 19 13.68 -20.65 9.92
N LEU A 20 13.28 -21.81 10.45
CA LEU A 20 12.43 -22.78 9.76
C LEU A 20 10.98 -22.26 9.57
N PHE A 21 10.49 -21.41 10.48
CA PHE A 21 9.16 -20.80 10.40
C PHE A 21 9.17 -19.41 9.73
N VAL A 22 10.24 -18.64 9.93
CA VAL A 22 10.37 -17.28 9.38
C VAL A 22 10.59 -17.31 7.86
N ALA A 23 11.44 -18.21 7.35
CA ALA A 23 11.74 -18.24 5.91
C ALA A 23 10.52 -18.56 5.02
N PRO A 24 9.68 -19.56 5.34
CA PRO A 24 8.43 -19.80 4.59
C PRO A 24 7.44 -18.64 4.69
N LEU A 25 7.33 -17.99 5.85
CA LEU A 25 6.44 -16.85 6.05
C LEU A 25 6.89 -15.64 5.21
N LEU A 26 8.18 -15.29 5.24
CA LEU A 26 8.73 -14.23 4.40
C LEU A 26 8.58 -14.52 2.90
N LYS A 27 8.73 -15.80 2.50
CA LYS A 27 8.50 -16.21 1.11
C LYS A 27 7.04 -16.00 0.71
N ARG A 28 6.10 -16.33 1.60
CA ARG A 28 4.66 -16.10 1.40
C ARG A 28 4.34 -14.61 1.29
N ILE A 29 4.82 -13.78 2.22
CA ILE A 29 4.63 -12.32 2.21
C ILE A 29 5.18 -11.72 0.91
N LYS A 30 6.39 -12.11 0.49
CA LYS A 30 6.97 -11.64 -0.78
C LYS A 30 6.09 -12.00 -1.98
N LYS A 31 5.58 -13.24 -2.02
CA LYS A 31 4.71 -13.70 -3.09
C LYS A 31 3.39 -12.90 -3.12
N GLU A 32 2.72 -12.79 -1.98
CA GLU A 32 1.45 -12.06 -1.85
C GLU A 32 1.65 -10.57 -2.23
N SER A 33 2.72 -9.94 -1.76
CA SER A 33 3.03 -8.54 -2.12
C SER A 33 3.31 -8.34 -3.62
N ALA A 34 3.92 -9.32 -4.28
CA ALA A 34 4.20 -9.24 -5.71
C ALA A 34 2.91 -9.41 -6.52
N GLU A 35 2.03 -10.30 -6.10
CA GLU A 35 0.71 -10.51 -6.72
C GLU A 35 -0.17 -9.26 -6.56
N GLU A 36 -0.23 -8.68 -5.35
CA GLU A 36 -0.95 -7.42 -5.09
C GLU A 36 -0.40 -6.26 -5.94
N TYR A 37 0.93 -6.14 -6.05
CA TYR A 37 1.55 -5.12 -6.89
C TYR A 37 1.17 -5.28 -8.37
N VAL A 38 1.21 -6.51 -8.89
CA VAL A 38 0.85 -6.78 -10.29
C VAL A 38 -0.64 -6.50 -10.55
N GLU A 39 -1.53 -6.96 -9.68
CA GLU A 39 -2.97 -6.68 -9.79
C GLU A 39 -3.25 -5.17 -9.76
N MET A 40 -2.51 -4.43 -8.92
CA MET A 40 -2.64 -2.99 -8.83
C MET A 40 -2.15 -2.27 -10.11
N GLN A 41 -0.99 -2.64 -10.65
CA GLN A 41 -0.52 -2.04 -11.91
C GLN A 41 -1.46 -2.34 -13.09
N GLN A 42 -2.03 -3.55 -13.14
CA GLN A 42 -3.06 -3.90 -14.11
C GLN A 42 -4.30 -3.03 -13.94
N THR A 43 -4.73 -2.80 -12.70
CA THR A 43 -5.86 -1.93 -12.38
C THR A 43 -5.61 -0.49 -12.86
N PHE A 44 -4.45 0.09 -12.54
CA PHE A 44 -4.08 1.40 -13.03
C PHE A 44 -4.09 1.44 -14.56
N GLY A 45 -3.59 0.40 -15.22
CA GLY A 45 -3.66 0.25 -16.69
C GLY A 45 -5.09 0.28 -17.22
N LEU A 46 -6.00 -0.49 -16.61
CA LEU A 46 -7.42 -0.55 -17.00
C LEU A 46 -8.15 0.79 -16.86
N MET A 47 -7.75 1.61 -15.88
CA MET A 47 -8.32 2.95 -15.68
C MET A 47 -7.68 4.03 -16.58
N GLY A 48 -6.72 3.67 -17.44
CA GLY A 48 -5.97 4.64 -18.24
C GLY A 48 -4.94 5.43 -17.43
N TRP A 49 -4.59 4.95 -16.24
CA TRP A 49 -3.68 5.57 -15.27
C TRP A 49 -2.34 4.82 -15.17
N GLY A 50 -2.05 3.93 -16.13
CA GLY A 50 -0.83 3.12 -16.17
C GLY A 50 0.45 3.97 -16.23
N GLU A 51 0.42 5.10 -16.92
CA GLU A 51 1.57 6.00 -17.11
C GLU A 51 1.66 7.10 -16.03
N LEU A 52 0.83 7.05 -14.97
CA LEU A 52 0.97 8.00 -13.88
C LEU A 52 2.32 7.83 -13.17
N PRO A 53 2.96 8.92 -12.73
CA PRO A 53 4.13 8.86 -11.87
C PRO A 53 3.85 8.07 -10.59
N ASP A 54 4.87 7.33 -10.12
CA ASP A 54 4.75 6.47 -8.94
C ASP A 54 4.31 7.27 -7.70
N ASP A 55 4.80 8.50 -7.52
CA ASP A 55 4.42 9.36 -6.39
C ASP A 55 2.90 9.60 -6.33
N LEU A 56 2.27 9.81 -7.49
CA LEU A 56 0.82 10.02 -7.56
C LEU A 56 0.06 8.71 -7.37
N LYS A 57 0.55 7.60 -7.96
CA LYS A 57 -0.03 6.26 -7.77
C LYS A 57 -0.02 5.83 -6.30
N ILE A 58 1.04 6.14 -5.57
CA ILE A 58 1.18 5.86 -4.14
C ILE A 58 0.11 6.63 -3.35
N GLU A 59 -0.05 7.92 -3.62
CA GLU A 59 -0.98 8.77 -2.86
C GLU A 59 -2.45 8.37 -3.08
N ILE A 60 -2.81 7.83 -4.26
CA ILE A 60 -4.19 7.38 -4.56
C ILE A 60 -4.37 5.86 -4.44
N TYR A 61 -3.36 5.13 -3.97
CA TYR A 61 -3.34 3.66 -3.96
C TYR A 61 -4.58 3.06 -3.29
N ASP A 62 -4.90 3.54 -2.09
CA ASP A 62 -6.04 3.02 -1.32
C ASP A 62 -7.36 3.38 -2.00
N ASP A 63 -7.49 4.56 -2.60
CA ASP A 63 -8.69 4.93 -3.33
C ASP A 63 -8.94 4.01 -4.52
N VAL A 64 -7.89 3.73 -5.30
CA VAL A 64 -7.98 2.79 -6.43
C VAL A 64 -8.30 1.39 -5.96
N ARG A 65 -7.63 0.93 -4.91
CA ARG A 65 -7.94 -0.34 -4.27
C ARG A 65 -9.43 -0.40 -3.92
N TYR A 66 -9.97 0.65 -3.29
CA TYR A 66 -11.37 0.66 -2.89
C TYR A 66 -12.34 0.76 -4.08
N MET A 67 -12.00 1.52 -5.12
CA MET A 67 -12.79 1.53 -6.36
C MET A 67 -12.88 0.13 -6.99
N VAL A 68 -11.79 -0.65 -6.98
CA VAL A 68 -11.81 -2.02 -7.51
C VAL A 68 -12.73 -2.92 -6.71
N GLN A 69 -12.66 -2.89 -5.37
CA GLN A 69 -13.50 -3.80 -4.60
C GLN A 69 -14.98 -3.36 -4.60
N GLU A 70 -15.28 -2.08 -4.85
CA GLU A 70 -16.63 -1.61 -5.21
C GLU A 70 -17.10 -2.23 -6.54
N LEU A 71 -16.26 -2.17 -7.59
CA LEU A 71 -16.58 -2.76 -8.90
C LEU A 71 -16.75 -4.28 -8.84
N LYS A 72 -16.02 -4.96 -7.95
CA LYS A 72 -16.19 -6.39 -7.65
C LYS A 72 -17.48 -6.70 -6.85
N GLY A 73 -18.24 -5.68 -6.45
CA GLY A 73 -19.49 -5.82 -5.71
C GLY A 73 -19.30 -6.17 -4.23
N LEU A 74 -18.11 -5.93 -3.67
CA LEU A 74 -17.82 -6.26 -2.26
C LEU A 74 -18.40 -5.23 -1.28
N TYR A 75 -18.75 -4.05 -1.77
CA TYR A 75 -19.48 -3.02 -1.03
C TYR A 75 -20.24 -2.12 -1.98
N SER A 76 -21.32 -1.53 -1.47
CA SER A 76 -22.09 -0.50 -2.13
C SER A 76 -21.71 0.86 -1.56
N SER A 77 -21.24 1.77 -2.41
CA SER A 77 -20.84 3.13 -2.01
C SER A 77 -21.88 4.17 -2.43
N CYS A 78 -23.16 3.93 -2.12
CA CYS A 78 -24.19 4.96 -2.18
C CYS A 78 -23.96 6.11 -1.17
N ASP A 79 -22.89 6.05 -0.37
CA ASP A 79 -22.51 7.11 0.54
C ASP A 79 -21.96 8.34 -0.24
N PRO A 80 -22.51 9.54 -0.03
CA PRO A 80 -22.08 10.75 -0.73
C PRO A 80 -20.61 11.12 -0.52
N ASN A 81 -19.98 10.71 0.58
CA ASN A 81 -18.58 11.03 0.83
C ASN A 81 -17.65 10.12 0.02
N VAL A 82 -18.01 8.84 -0.15
CA VAL A 82 -17.27 7.90 -1.01
C VAL A 82 -17.35 8.35 -2.47
N GLU A 83 -18.54 8.74 -2.94
CA GLU A 83 -18.69 9.32 -4.28
C GLU A 83 -17.87 10.59 -4.47
N ARG A 84 -17.95 11.53 -3.51
CA ARG A 84 -17.16 12.76 -3.54
C ARG A 84 -15.66 12.46 -3.57
N ARG A 85 -15.20 11.46 -2.83
CA ARG A 85 -13.80 11.07 -2.80
C ARG A 85 -13.34 10.58 -4.17
N ARG A 86 -14.09 9.66 -4.78
CA ARG A 86 -13.82 9.16 -6.13
C ARG A 86 -13.78 10.27 -7.17
N ASN A 87 -14.74 11.20 -7.12
CA ASN A 87 -14.78 12.35 -8.04
C ASN A 87 -13.58 13.28 -7.84
N THR A 88 -13.15 13.50 -6.60
CA THR A 88 -11.96 14.30 -6.29
C THR A 88 -10.70 13.67 -6.87
N VAL A 89 -10.51 12.37 -6.67
CA VAL A 89 -9.34 11.63 -7.22
C VAL A 89 -9.35 11.73 -8.75
N HIS A 90 -10.47 11.40 -9.38
CA HIS A 90 -10.59 11.46 -10.84
C HIS A 90 -10.30 12.87 -11.37
N PHE A 91 -10.84 13.92 -10.75
CA PHE A 91 -10.62 15.30 -11.16
C PHE A 91 -9.13 15.68 -11.17
N TRP A 92 -8.41 15.38 -10.09
CA TRP A 92 -6.99 15.75 -9.98
C TRP A 92 -6.10 14.91 -10.88
N VAL A 93 -6.39 13.63 -11.03
CA VAL A 93 -5.67 12.75 -11.95
C VAL A 93 -5.86 13.22 -13.39
N SER A 94 -7.09 13.48 -13.82
CA SER A 94 -7.37 14.00 -15.17
C SER A 94 -6.70 15.36 -15.38
N SER A 95 -6.79 16.27 -14.41
CA SER A 95 -6.13 17.59 -14.49
C SER A 95 -4.61 17.48 -14.67
N PHE A 96 -3.98 16.48 -14.05
CA PHE A 96 -2.56 16.22 -14.24
C PHE A 96 -2.26 15.62 -15.62
N GLN A 97 -3.03 14.61 -16.05
CA GLN A 97 -2.86 13.96 -17.36
C GLN A 97 -3.08 14.94 -18.53
N ASP A 98 -4.03 15.87 -18.38
CA ASP A 98 -4.32 16.91 -19.36
C ASP A 98 -3.30 18.07 -19.35
N GLY A 99 -2.31 18.03 -18.45
CA GLY A 99 -1.29 19.08 -18.31
C GLY A 99 -1.83 20.38 -17.71
N ILE A 100 -3.00 20.37 -17.08
CA ILE A 100 -3.65 21.53 -16.46
C ILE A 100 -2.97 21.87 -15.13
N CYS A 101 -2.47 20.88 -14.39
CA CYS A 101 -1.77 21.09 -13.12
C CYS A 101 -0.44 20.33 -13.03
N SER A 102 0.42 20.76 -12.11
CA SER A 102 1.68 20.08 -11.81
C SER A 102 1.45 18.82 -10.96
N LEU A 103 2.44 17.91 -10.95
CA LEU A 103 2.42 16.72 -10.11
C LEU A 103 2.23 17.05 -8.63
N ASP A 104 2.94 18.07 -8.12
CA ASP A 104 2.82 18.53 -6.74
C ASP A 104 1.41 19.05 -6.42
N ALA A 105 0.78 19.79 -7.35
CA ALA A 105 -0.60 20.26 -7.17
C ALA A 105 -1.59 19.10 -7.15
N ALA A 106 -1.42 18.11 -8.03
CA ALA A 106 -2.25 16.91 -8.07
C ALA A 106 -2.14 16.12 -6.77
N ILE A 107 -0.92 15.85 -6.29
CA ILE A 107 -0.65 15.15 -5.02
C ILE A 107 -1.31 15.88 -3.85
N LYS A 108 -1.12 17.21 -3.75
CA LYS A 108 -1.75 18.02 -2.69
C LYS A 108 -3.28 18.01 -2.78
N GLY A 109 -3.81 17.98 -3.99
CA GLY A 109 -5.25 17.96 -4.26
C GLY A 109 -5.93 16.65 -3.87
N VAL A 110 -5.24 15.52 -4.06
CA VAL A 110 -5.77 14.20 -3.67
C VAL A 110 -5.52 13.87 -2.20
N LYS A 111 -4.59 14.55 -1.53
CA LYS A 111 -4.22 14.27 -0.15
C LYS A 111 -5.38 14.53 0.82
N VAL A 112 -5.80 13.50 1.54
CA VAL A 112 -6.80 13.64 2.61
C VAL A 112 -6.12 14.20 3.85
N LYS A 113 -6.60 15.34 4.35
CA LYS A 113 -6.16 15.85 5.66
C LYS A 113 -6.70 14.94 6.75
N ALA A 114 -5.82 14.44 7.60
CA ALA A 114 -6.23 13.82 8.86
C ALA A 114 -7.01 14.86 9.69
N LEU A 115 -8.16 14.44 10.21
CA LEU A 115 -9.01 15.24 11.10
C LEU A 115 -8.36 15.43 12.48
#